data_AF-A0A920HMG1-F1
#
_entry.id   AF-A0A920HMG1-F1
#
_cell.length_a   1.000
_cell.length_b   1.000
_cell.length_c   1.000
_cell.angle_alpha   90.00
_cell.angle_beta   90.00
_cell.angle_gamma   90.00
#
_symmetry.space_group_name_H-M   'P 1'
#
loop_
_entity.id
_entity.type
_entity.pdbx_description
1 polymer ?
#
loop_
_entity_poly.entity_id
_entity_poly.type
_entity_poly.pdbx_seq_one_letter_code
_entity_poly.pdbx_strand_id
1 'polypeptide(L)'
;MILRNTLIYLFIVTLFSCEINSKQDYNTIKISREKYANQLYGFWLGQSIANWTGLITEMDKVGNIGEIKTGNFYTRNDWGKKDQRSIWEDESIDKSNIKIDFVFKDIGELWVPMMILT
;
A
#
# COMPACT_ATOMS: atom_id res chain seq x y z
N MET A 1 -42.26 -54.41 20.19
CA MET A 1 -41.07 -54.25 21.07
C MET A 1 -39.76 -54.24 20.26
N ILE A 2 -39.61 -55.10 19.24
CA ILE A 2 -38.42 -55.19 18.38
C ILE A 2 -38.16 -53.90 17.57
N LEU A 3 -39.19 -53.30 16.95
CA LEU A 3 -39.04 -52.07 16.14
C LEU A 3 -38.60 -50.83 16.95
N ARG A 4 -38.99 -50.76 18.24
CA ARG A 4 -38.58 -49.67 19.14
C ARG A 4 -37.12 -49.81 19.56
N ASN A 5 -36.67 -51.04 19.82
CA ASN A 5 -35.28 -51.31 20.16
C ASN A 5 -34.33 -51.12 18.97
N THR A 6 -34.75 -51.43 17.74
CA THR A 6 -33.96 -51.15 16.53
C THR A 6 -33.86 -49.65 16.24
N LEU A 7 -34.94 -48.88 16.44
CA LEU A 7 -34.91 -47.41 16.33
C LEU A 7 -33.98 -46.77 17.38
N ILE A 8 -33.96 -47.29 18.62
CA ILE A 8 -33.04 -46.83 19.67
C ILE A 8 -31.59 -47.14 19.31
N TYR A 9 -31.29 -48.33 18.78
CA TYR A 9 -29.95 -48.69 18.34
C TYR A 9 -29.46 -47.81 17.19
N LEU A 10 -30.33 -47.50 16.22
CA LEU A 10 -30.01 -46.61 15.10
C LEU A 10 -29.68 -45.19 15.60
N PHE A 11 -30.43 -44.70 16.60
CA PHE A 11 -30.21 -43.40 17.23
C PHE A 11 -28.90 -43.35 18.03
N ILE A 12 -28.53 -44.45 18.70
CA ILE A 12 -27.26 -44.55 19.44
C ILE A 12 -26.08 -44.57 18.47
N VAL A 13 -26.17 -45.27 17.33
CA VAL A 13 -25.10 -45.31 16.33
C VAL A 13 -24.82 -43.92 15.72
N THR A 14 -25.85 -43.09 15.53
CA THR A 14 -25.68 -41.72 15.03
C THR A 14 -25.08 -40.75 16.05
N LEU A 15 -25.14 -41.06 17.35
CA LEU A 15 -24.58 -40.22 18.41
C LEU A 15 -23.06 -40.42 18.61
N PHE A 16 -22.48 -41.48 18.04
CA PHE A 16 -21.05 -41.78 18.15
C PHE A 16 -20.23 -41.43 16.89
N SER A 17 -20.84 -40.91 15.81
CA SER A 17 -20.13 -40.63 14.55
C SER A 17 -19.37 -39.30 14.50
N CYS A 18 -19.05 -38.66 15.64
CA CYS A 18 -18.24 -37.45 15.64
C CYS A 18 -16.82 -37.73 16.14
N GLU A 19 -15.97 -38.25 15.26
CA GLU A 19 -14.53 -38.06 15.36
C GLU A 19 -14.10 -36.94 14.42
N ILE A 20 -14.04 -35.71 14.93
CA ILE A 20 -13.34 -34.62 14.25
C ILE A 20 -11.86 -34.75 14.59
N ASN A 21 -11.16 -35.63 13.88
CA ASN A 21 -9.70 -35.60 13.82
C ASN A 21 -9.27 -34.85 12.55
N SER A 22 -9.54 -33.55 12.51
CA SER A 22 -8.85 -32.66 11.58
C SER A 22 -7.79 -31.89 12.36
N LYS A 23 -6.60 -32.50 12.53
CA LYS A 23 -5.38 -31.69 12.68
C LYS A 23 -5.16 -30.97 11.34
N GLN A 24 -5.89 -29.88 11.14
CA GLN A 24 -5.58 -28.89 10.13
C GLN A 24 -4.26 -28.28 10.56
N ASP A 25 -3.18 -28.58 9.84
CA ASP A 25 -1.89 -27.92 10.00
C ASP A 25 -1.98 -26.58 9.27
N TYR A 26 -2.63 -25.60 9.91
CA TYR A 26 -2.70 -24.25 9.38
C TYR A 26 -1.35 -23.59 9.62
N ASN A 27 -0.68 -23.18 8.54
CA ASN A 27 0.53 -22.36 8.61
C ASN A 27 0.19 -21.04 9.31
N THR A 28 0.44 -20.99 10.63
CA THR A 28 0.14 -19.82 11.45
C THR A 28 1.33 -18.90 11.46
N ILE A 29 1.12 -17.64 11.11
CA ILE A 29 2.14 -16.60 11.28
C ILE A 29 1.87 -15.91 12.62
N LYS A 30 2.82 -16.05 13.57
CA LYS A 30 2.77 -15.34 14.85
C LYS A 30 3.56 -14.03 14.74
N ILE A 31 2.88 -12.90 14.92
CA ILE A 31 3.47 -11.56 14.82
C ILE A 31 3.37 -10.85 16.17
N SER A 32 4.43 -10.13 16.57
CA SER A 32 4.37 -9.20 17.71
C SER A 32 3.54 -7.97 17.33
N ARG A 33 2.49 -7.69 18.12
CA ARG A 33 1.63 -6.51 17.91
C ARG A 33 2.41 -5.21 17.96
N GLU A 34 3.35 -5.10 18.89
CA GLU A 34 4.20 -3.92 19.04
C GLU A 34 5.09 -3.72 17.81
N LYS A 35 5.77 -4.80 17.36
CA LYS A 35 6.62 -4.74 16.17
C LYS A 35 5.82 -4.37 14.92
N TYR A 36 4.64 -4.96 14.75
CA TYR A 36 3.75 -4.68 13.63
C TYR A 36 3.26 -3.23 13.65
N ALA A 37 2.87 -2.72 14.82
CA ALA A 37 2.44 -1.32 14.96
C ALA A 37 3.57 -0.34 14.58
N ASN A 38 4.80 -0.61 15.03
CA ASN A 38 5.95 0.22 14.66
C ASN A 38 6.26 0.17 13.15
N GLN A 39 6.15 -1.01 12.54
CA GLN A 39 6.30 -1.15 11.08
C GLN A 39 5.21 -0.40 10.31
N LEU A 40 3.97 -0.48 10.77
CA LEU A 40 2.85 0.23 10.16
C LEU A 40 3.03 1.75 10.28
N TYR A 41 3.52 2.24 11.42
CA TYR A 41 3.89 3.65 11.59
C TYR A 41 4.96 4.07 10.58
N GLY A 42 6.04 3.29 10.45
CA GLY A 42 7.10 3.55 9.47
C GLY A 42 6.59 3.52 8.02
N PHE A 43 5.68 2.60 7.69
CA PHE A 43 5.04 2.53 6.38
C PHE A 43 4.29 3.81 6.05
N TRP A 44 3.41 4.27 6.95
CA TRP A 44 2.64 5.50 6.72
C TRP A 44 3.51 6.74 6.73
N LEU A 45 4.49 6.84 7.62
CA LEU A 45 5.45 7.94 7.64
C LEU A 45 6.26 8.00 6.34
N GLY A 46 6.77 6.86 5.88
CA GLY A 46 7.51 6.77 4.62
C GLY A 46 6.65 7.20 3.43
N GLN A 47 5.38 6.78 3.40
CA GLN A 47 4.42 7.18 2.38
C GLN A 47 4.18 8.70 2.39
N SER A 48 4.04 9.31 3.57
CA SER A 48 3.89 10.76 3.72
C SER A 48 5.12 11.51 3.22
N ILE A 49 6.33 11.10 3.65
CA ILE A 49 7.58 11.72 3.20
C ILE A 49 7.73 11.61 1.69
N ALA A 50 7.53 10.42 1.12
CA ALA A 50 7.63 10.20 -0.31
C ALA A 50 6.64 11.08 -1.11
N ASN A 51 5.43 11.26 -0.60
CA ASN A 51 4.46 12.17 -1.21
C ASN A 51 4.94 13.63 -1.15
N TRP A 52 5.36 14.10 0.03
CA TRP A 52 5.82 15.47 0.24
C TRP A 52 7.03 15.86 -0.60
N THR A 53 7.90 14.88 -0.92
CA THR A 53 9.09 15.13 -1.74
C THR A 53 8.89 14.79 -3.22
N GLY A 54 7.93 13.92 -3.53
CA GLY A 54 7.76 13.34 -4.86
C GLY A 54 6.83 14.14 -5.78
N LEU A 55 5.82 14.82 -5.23
CA LEU A 55 4.82 15.58 -6.01
C LEU A 55 5.47 16.61 -6.94
N ILE A 56 6.51 17.29 -6.47
CA ILE A 56 7.18 18.33 -7.26
C ILE A 56 7.89 17.76 -8.50
N THR A 57 8.41 16.54 -8.40
CA THR A 57 9.16 15.87 -9.47
C THR A 57 8.31 14.90 -10.29
N GLU A 58 6.99 14.90 -10.11
CA GLU A 58 6.10 13.93 -10.73
C GLU A 58 6.17 14.01 -12.25
N MET A 59 6.66 12.94 -12.85
CA MET A 59 6.73 12.75 -14.31
C MET A 59 7.68 13.72 -15.05
N ASP A 60 8.61 14.35 -14.33
CA ASP A 60 9.69 15.18 -14.88
C ASP A 60 10.82 14.37 -15.54
N LYS A 61 11.37 13.41 -14.78
CA LYS A 61 12.56 12.62 -15.12
C LYS A 61 12.25 11.12 -15.02
N VAL A 62 11.41 10.63 -15.93
CA VAL A 62 10.97 9.21 -15.98
C VAL A 62 11.92 8.28 -16.72
N GLY A 63 13.09 8.78 -17.12
CA GLY A 63 14.04 8.01 -17.92
C GLY A 63 13.80 8.15 -19.43
N ASN A 64 14.33 7.17 -20.15
CA ASN A 64 14.33 7.13 -21.61
C ASN A 64 13.52 5.93 -22.12
N ILE A 65 12.20 5.94 -21.88
CA ILE A 65 11.28 4.83 -22.16
C ILE A 65 10.47 5.12 -23.43
N GLY A 66 10.53 4.24 -24.44
CA GLY A 66 9.80 4.41 -25.70
C GLY A 66 10.15 5.73 -26.40
N GLU A 67 9.15 6.52 -26.75
CA GLU A 67 9.29 7.86 -27.33
C GLU A 67 9.61 8.94 -26.28
N ILE A 68 9.35 8.68 -25.00
CA ILE A 68 9.60 9.62 -23.91
C ILE A 68 11.08 9.55 -23.51
N LYS A 69 11.81 10.65 -23.72
CA LYS A 69 13.25 10.78 -23.42
C LYS A 69 13.51 11.96 -22.50
N THR A 70 13.35 11.76 -21.19
CA THR A 70 13.57 12.81 -20.17
C THR A 70 14.99 12.83 -19.61
N GLY A 71 15.82 11.83 -19.94
CA GLY A 71 17.20 11.71 -19.46
C GLY A 71 17.30 10.96 -18.13
N ASN A 72 18.36 11.22 -17.37
CA ASN A 72 18.61 10.53 -16.10
C ASN A 72 17.63 10.99 -15.00
N PHE A 73 17.33 10.07 -14.07
CA PHE A 73 16.59 10.39 -12.85
C PHE A 73 17.31 11.47 -12.03
N TYR A 74 16.51 12.21 -11.25
CA TYR A 74 17.05 13.14 -10.26
C TYR A 74 17.94 12.42 -9.24
N THR A 75 18.94 13.16 -8.77
CA THR A 75 19.86 12.74 -7.72
C THR A 75 19.73 13.67 -6.53
N ARG A 76 20.35 13.31 -5.39
CA ARG A 76 20.45 14.22 -4.23
C ARG A 76 21.06 15.58 -4.58
N ASN A 77 21.94 15.63 -5.57
CA ASN A 77 22.56 16.88 -6.00
C ASN A 77 21.55 17.85 -6.62
N ASP A 78 20.36 17.39 -6.99
CA ASP A 78 19.31 18.21 -7.61
C ASP A 78 18.33 18.79 -6.59
N TRP A 79 18.41 18.34 -5.34
CA TRP A 79 17.63 18.92 -4.24
C TRP A 79 17.93 20.41 -4.06
N GLY A 80 16.88 21.22 -3.91
CA GLY A 80 16.96 22.68 -3.81
C GLY A 80 17.28 23.40 -5.12
N LYS A 81 17.50 22.69 -6.22
CA LYS A 81 17.60 23.29 -7.56
C LYS A 81 16.22 23.57 -8.14
N LYS A 82 16.20 24.32 -9.24
CA LYS A 82 14.98 24.62 -10.01
C LYS A 82 14.33 23.32 -10.50
N ASP A 83 13.02 23.28 -10.37
CA ASP A 83 12.18 22.19 -10.88
C ASP A 83 12.21 22.14 -12.42
N GLN A 84 11.96 20.95 -13.00
CA GLN A 84 11.83 20.80 -14.45
C GLN A 84 10.37 20.64 -14.84
N ARG A 85 10.10 20.58 -16.14
CA ARG A 85 8.75 20.45 -16.65
C ARG A 85 8.38 18.97 -16.72
N SER A 86 7.19 18.65 -16.22
CA SER A 86 6.62 17.32 -16.33
C SER A 86 6.17 17.05 -17.77
N ILE A 87 6.19 15.80 -18.22
CA ILE A 87 5.78 15.46 -19.59
C ILE A 87 4.29 15.75 -19.89
N TRP A 88 3.49 15.98 -18.85
CA TRP A 88 2.06 16.32 -18.96
C TRP A 88 1.77 17.81 -18.83
N GLU A 89 2.78 18.62 -18.51
CA GLU A 89 2.61 20.01 -18.12
C GLU A 89 2.71 20.95 -19.33
N ASP A 90 1.78 21.90 -19.41
CA ASP A 90 1.72 22.91 -20.49
C ASP A 90 2.95 23.85 -20.44
N GLU A 91 3.52 24.15 -21.61
CA GLU A 91 4.68 25.04 -21.75
C GLU A 91 4.46 26.46 -21.19
N SER A 92 3.21 26.91 -21.07
CA SER A 92 2.82 28.22 -20.56
C SER A 92 2.97 28.39 -19.04
N ILE A 93 3.09 27.30 -18.28
CA ILE A 93 3.24 27.35 -16.82
C ILE A 93 4.65 27.84 -16.45
N ASP A 94 4.74 28.93 -15.69
CA ASP A 94 6.03 29.47 -15.24
C ASP A 94 6.56 28.71 -14.00
N LYS A 95 7.70 28.02 -14.17
CA LYS A 95 8.44 27.34 -13.10
C LYS A 95 9.68 28.09 -12.63
N SER A 96 9.87 29.35 -13.03
CA SER A 96 11.07 30.16 -12.72
C SER A 96 11.46 30.16 -11.24
N ASN A 97 10.46 30.20 -10.37
CA ASN A 97 10.63 30.29 -8.91
C ASN A 97 10.35 28.98 -8.18
N ILE A 98 10.05 27.89 -8.90
CA ILE A 98 9.73 26.59 -8.32
C ILE A 98 11.01 25.76 -8.19
N LYS A 99 11.21 25.15 -7.03
CA LYS A 99 12.38 24.33 -6.71
C LYS A 99 11.95 22.94 -6.26
N ILE A 100 12.84 21.98 -6.46
CA ILE A 100 12.72 20.63 -5.92
C ILE A 100 12.96 20.72 -4.41
N ASP A 101 11.88 20.81 -3.65
CA ASP A 101 11.88 20.90 -2.19
C ASP A 101 10.61 20.25 -1.62
N PHE A 102 10.48 20.23 -0.30
CA PHE A 102 9.27 19.77 0.38
C PHE A 102 8.04 20.56 -0.05
N VAL A 103 6.99 19.83 -0.43
CA VAL A 103 5.65 20.38 -0.63
C VAL A 103 4.92 20.39 0.69
N PHE A 104 4.67 21.59 1.21
CA PHE A 104 3.80 21.80 2.36
C PHE A 104 2.40 22.18 1.87
N LYS A 105 1.39 21.72 2.60
CA LYS A 105 -0.01 22.05 2.37
C LYS A 105 -0.53 22.89 3.53
N ASP A 106 -1.35 23.87 3.20
CA ASP A 106 -1.96 24.74 4.20
C ASP A 106 -3.05 24.01 4.99
N ILE A 107 -3.44 24.59 6.12
CA ILE A 107 -4.50 24.05 6.97
C ILE A 107 -5.80 23.99 6.16
N GLY A 108 -6.34 22.78 5.99
CA GLY A 108 -7.57 22.52 5.25
C GLY A 108 -7.37 22.10 3.80
N GLU A 109 -6.14 22.16 3.28
CA GLU A 109 -5.85 21.56 1.98
C GLU A 109 -5.80 20.03 2.08
N LEU A 110 -6.35 19.36 1.06
CA LEU A 110 -6.30 17.91 0.99
C LEU A 110 -4.87 17.49 0.68
N TRP A 111 -4.29 16.74 1.61
CA TRP A 111 -3.17 15.87 1.29
C TRP A 111 -3.71 14.81 0.35
N VAL A 112 -3.29 14.82 -0.92
CA VAL A 112 -3.60 13.72 -1.85
C VAL A 112 -3.02 12.46 -1.21
N PRO A 113 -3.84 11.55 -0.66
CA PRO A 113 -3.35 10.24 -0.33
C PRO A 113 -3.03 9.62 -1.68
N MET A 114 -1.81 9.11 -1.84
CA MET A 114 -1.39 8.37 -3.02
C MET A 114 -2.58 7.58 -3.58
N MET A 115 -2.96 7.92 -4.82
CA MET A 115 -4.11 7.42 -5.57
C MET A 115 -4.40 5.96 -5.20
N ILE A 116 -5.31 5.77 -4.24
CA ILE A 116 -5.98 4.48 -4.11
C ILE A 116 -6.91 4.49 -5.32
N LEU A 117 -6.46 3.85 -6.40
CA LEU A 117 -7.35 3.44 -7.48
C LEU A 117 -8.42 2.54 -6.83
N THR A 118 -9.54 3.14 -6.48
CA THR A 118 -10.81 2.43 -6.23
C THR A 118 -11.50 2.21 -7.55
#